data_AF-A0A2D4IHP0-F1
#
_entry.id   AF-A0A2D4IHP0-F1
#
_cell.length_a   1.000
_cell.length_b   1.000
_cell.length_c   1.000
_cell.angle_alpha   90.00
_cell.angle_beta   90.00
_cell.angle_gamma   90.00
#
_symmetry.space_group_name_H-M   'P 1'
#
loop_
_entity.id
_entity.type
_entity.pdbx_description
1 polymer ?
#
loop_
_entity_poly.entity_id
_entity_poly.type
_entity_poly.pdbx_seq_one_letter_code
_entity_poly.pdbx_strand_id
1 'polypeptide(L)'
;MLQQLRYMDFGDKFINMFTAIYLKQMAKVIVNGKVTENFAIQKGTRQGCPLFPLLFILTLEVLTRIIRKDEQIKRLKIKSEEYKLQAFADDLVFILEEHCNQARDLR
;
A
#
# COMPACT_ATOMS: atom_id res chain seq x y z
N MET A 1 5.01 -5.55 -0.71
CA MET A 1 3.93 -5.82 -1.67
C MET A 1 3.75 -7.31 -1.94
N LEU A 2 4.73 -8.03 -2.52
CA LEU A 2 4.56 -9.46 -2.83
C LEU A 2 4.21 -10.34 -1.61
N GLN A 3 4.78 -10.03 -0.44
CA GLN A 3 4.43 -10.73 0.81
C GLN A 3 2.96 -10.57 1.20
N GLN A 4 2.32 -9.45 0.86
CA GLN A 4 0.91 -9.21 1.19
C GLN A 4 -0.02 -10.11 0.38
N LEU A 5 0.37 -10.47 -0.85
CA LEU A 5 -0.36 -11.45 -1.65
C LEU A 5 -0.38 -12.83 -0.97
N ARG A 6 0.71 -13.21 -0.29
CA ARG A 6 0.74 -14.44 0.52
C ARG A 6 -0.18 -14.33 1.74
N TYR A 7 -0.20 -13.17 2.40
CA TYR A 7 -1.10 -12.93 3.54
C TYR A 7 -2.58 -12.99 3.15
N MET A 8 -2.90 -12.60 1.91
CA MET A 8 -4.26 -12.68 1.35
C MET A 8 -4.59 -14.05 0.75
N ASP A 9 -3.74 -15.07 0.95
CA ASP A 9 -3.94 -16.45 0.49
C ASP A 9 -4.09 -16.59 -1.04
N PHE A 10 -3.37 -15.76 -1.81
CA PHE A 10 -3.30 -15.95 -3.26
C PHE A 10 -2.47 -17.19 -3.61
N GLY A 11 -2.90 -17.93 -4.63
CA GLY A 11 -2.19 -19.12 -5.09
C GLY A 11 -0.79 -18.83 -5.64
N ASP A 12 0.12 -19.79 -5.49
CA ASP A 12 1.53 -19.64 -5.86
C ASP A 12 1.76 -19.24 -7.32
N LYS A 13 0.93 -19.73 -8.25
CA LYS A 13 1.00 -19.33 -9.67
C LYS A 13 0.88 -17.82 -9.84
N PHE A 14 -0.04 -17.20 -9.11
CA PHE A 14 -0.28 -15.76 -9.17
C PHE A 14 0.90 -14.99 -8.54
N ILE A 15 1.37 -15.44 -7.37
CA ILE A 15 2.51 -14.83 -6.69
C ILE A 15 3.78 -14.92 -7.55
N ASN A 16 4.01 -16.05 -8.20
CA ASN A 16 5.18 -16.27 -9.07
C ASN A 16 5.15 -15.35 -10.30
N MET A 17 3.96 -15.11 -10.88
CA MET A 17 3.78 -14.15 -11.97
C MET A 17 4.22 -12.73 -11.55
N PHE A 18 3.74 -12.23 -10.40
CA PHE A 18 4.17 -10.92 -9.90
C PHE A 18 5.66 -10.91 -9.50
N THR A 19 6.16 -12.00 -8.93
CA THR A 19 7.58 -12.13 -8.59
C THR A 19 8.45 -12.02 -9.85
N ALA A 20 8.08 -12.68 -10.95
CA ALA A 20 8.82 -12.58 -12.21
C ALA A 20 8.90 -11.14 -12.75
N ILE A 21 7.85 -10.34 -12.58
CA ILE A 21 7.77 -8.95 -13.07
C ILE A 21 8.57 -7.97 -12.18
N TYR A 22 8.56 -8.20 -10.87
CA TYR A 22 9.05 -7.22 -9.88
C TYR A 22 10.35 -7.59 -9.17
N LEU A 23 10.86 -8.84 -9.29
CA LEU A 23 12.05 -9.28 -8.53
C LEU A 23 13.38 -8.67 -9.03
N LYS A 24 13.55 -8.53 -10.35
CA LYS A 24 14.79 -8.03 -10.95
C LYS A 24 14.50 -6.94 -11.97
N GLN A 25 14.42 -5.71 -11.48
CA GLN A 25 14.23 -4.55 -12.33
C GLN A 25 15.55 -3.80 -12.47
N MET A 26 15.95 -3.54 -13.71
CA MET A 26 17.08 -2.67 -14.05
C MET A 26 16.55 -1.38 -14.66
N ALA A 27 17.31 -0.30 -14.50
CA ALA A 27 17.06 1.00 -15.11
C ALA A 27 18.34 1.64 -15.65
N LYS A 28 18.15 2.55 -16.62
CA LYS A 28 19.13 3.58 -17.00
C LYS A 28 18.44 4.92 -16.85
N VAL A 29 19.18 5.95 -16.52
CA VAL A 29 18.68 7.33 -16.50
C VAL A 29 19.48 8.18 -17.47
N ILE A 30 18.84 9.23 -17.99
CA ILE A 30 19.50 10.23 -18.83
C ILE A 30 19.80 11.43 -17.94
N VAL A 31 21.08 11.80 -17.85
CA VAL A 31 21.54 12.95 -17.08
C VAL A 31 22.34 13.84 -18.04
N ASN A 32 21.87 15.08 -18.24
CA ASN A 32 22.51 16.05 -19.14
C ASN A 32 22.77 15.48 -20.55
N GLY A 33 21.80 14.73 -21.10
CA GLY A 33 21.90 14.11 -22.41
C GLY A 33 22.77 12.85 -22.49
N LYS A 34 23.39 12.39 -21.38
CA LYS A 34 24.15 11.15 -21.32
C LYS A 34 23.38 10.05 -20.61
N VAL A 35 23.39 8.84 -21.17
CA VAL A 35 22.74 7.66 -20.58
C VAL A 35 23.70 7.03 -19.56
N THR A 36 23.22 6.73 -18.35
CA THR A 36 24.01 6.01 -17.34
C THR A 36 24.17 4.53 -17.70
N GLU A 37 25.07 3.86 -16.97
CA GLU A 37 25.07 2.39 -16.95
C GLU A 37 23.76 1.84 -16.37
N ASN A 38 23.52 0.55 -16.64
CA ASN A 38 22.41 -0.18 -16.05
C ASN A 38 22.65 -0.35 -14.56
N PHE A 39 21.68 0.05 -13.74
CA PHE A 39 21.70 -0.21 -12.31
C PHE A 39 20.42 -0.93 -11.88
N ALA A 40 20.52 -1.71 -10.81
CA ALA A 40 19.39 -2.42 -10.24
C ALA A 40 18.49 -1.45 -9.45
N ILE A 41 17.18 -1.52 -9.70
CA ILE A 41 16.18 -0.81 -8.91
C ILE A 41 15.99 -1.58 -7.61
N GLN A 42 16.40 -1.00 -6.48
CA GLN A 42 16.23 -1.61 -5.16
C GLN A 42 14.86 -1.31 -4.53
N LYS A 43 14.31 -0.13 -4.82
CA LYS A 43 13.04 0.36 -4.28
C LYS A 43 12.28 1.14 -5.35
N GLY A 44 10.96 1.18 -5.21
CA GLY A 44 10.07 1.86 -6.14
C GLY A 44 9.61 0.97 -7.29
N THR A 45 8.71 1.50 -8.09
CA THR A 45 8.16 0.83 -9.27
C THR A 45 8.28 1.74 -10.48
N ARG A 46 8.22 1.15 -11.67
CA ARG A 46 8.23 1.92 -12.92
C ARG A 46 6.94 2.73 -13.02
N GLN A 47 7.06 4.05 -13.10
CA GLN A 47 5.92 4.91 -13.41
C GLN A 47 5.29 4.49 -14.73
N GLY A 48 3.95 4.51 -14.79
CA GLY A 48 3.20 4.01 -15.94
C GLY A 48 3.03 2.49 -16.01
N CYS A 49 3.49 1.73 -15.00
CA CYS A 49 3.18 0.30 -14.94
C CYS A 49 1.68 0.07 -14.66
N PRO A 50 0.93 -0.57 -15.56
CA PRO A 50 -0.52 -0.75 -15.40
C PRO A 50 -0.89 -1.71 -14.25
N LEU A 51 0.04 -2.57 -13.85
CA LEU A 51 -0.17 -3.55 -12.77
C LEU A 51 0.10 -2.98 -11.36
N PHE A 52 0.83 -1.87 -11.28
CA PHE A 52 1.24 -1.31 -9.99
C PHE A 52 0.05 -0.79 -9.16
N PRO A 53 -0.92 -0.03 -9.73
CA PRO A 53 -2.09 0.42 -8.98
C PRO A 53 -2.86 -0.72 -8.32
N LEU A 54 -3.03 -1.85 -9.02
CA LEU A 54 -3.69 -3.03 -8.46
C LEU A 54 -2.89 -3.62 -7.28
N LEU A 55 -1.58 -3.82 -7.45
CA LEU A 55 -0.72 -4.37 -6.41
C LEU A 55 -0.67 -3.46 -5.16
N PHE A 56 -0.74 -2.14 -5.39
CA PHE A 56 -0.80 -1.13 -4.35
C PHE A 56 -2.12 -1.18 -3.58
N ILE A 57 -3.27 -1.22 -4.27
CA ILE A 57 -4.59 -1.36 -3.64
C ILE A 57 -4.69 -2.65 -2.82
N LEU A 58 -4.20 -3.79 -3.34
CA LEU A 58 -4.18 -5.05 -2.59
C LEU A 58 -3.34 -4.97 -1.31
N THR A 59 -2.20 -4.28 -1.39
CA THR A 59 -1.34 -4.04 -0.22
C THR A 59 -2.04 -3.13 0.81
N LEU A 60 -2.70 -2.06 0.34
CA LEU A 60 -3.48 -1.16 1.20
C LEU A 60 -4.67 -1.87 1.84
N GLU A 61 -5.33 -2.78 1.14
CA GLU A 61 -6.47 -3.55 1.69
C GLU A 61 -6.05 -4.34 2.94
N VAL A 62 -4.86 -4.94 2.95
CA VAL A 62 -4.34 -5.62 4.15
C VAL A 62 -4.21 -4.64 5.32
N LEU A 63 -3.63 -3.47 5.09
CA LEU A 63 -3.48 -2.43 6.11
C LEU A 63 -4.85 -1.93 6.62
N THR A 64 -5.78 -1.62 5.70
CA THR A 64 -7.10 -1.12 6.07
C THR A 64 -7.91 -2.16 6.84
N ARG A 65 -7.76 -3.46 6.55
CA ARG A 65 -8.38 -4.54 7.32
C ARG A 65 -7.86 -4.60 8.75
N ILE A 66 -6.53 -4.48 8.94
CA ILE A 66 -5.92 -4.44 10.26
C ILE A 66 -6.50 -3.25 11.05
N ILE A 67 -6.48 -2.06 10.46
CA ILE A 67 -7.04 -0.85 11.09
C ILE A 67 -8.53 -1.02 11.42
N ARG A 68 -9.35 -1.56 10.52
CA ARG A 68 -10.79 -1.77 10.73
C ARG A 68 -11.08 -2.74 11.89
N LYS A 69 -10.29 -3.82 11.99
CA LYS A 69 -10.43 -4.85 13.02
C LYS A 69 -9.86 -4.45 14.39
N ASP A 70 -8.93 -3.50 14.44
CA ASP A 70 -8.34 -3.03 15.69
C ASP A 70 -9.38 -2.40 16.61
N GLU A 71 -9.63 -2.98 17.78
CA GLU A 71 -10.62 -2.46 18.73
C GLU A 71 -10.14 -1.21 19.48
N GLN A 72 -8.83 -0.96 19.55
CA GLN A 72 -8.26 0.22 20.21
C GLN A 72 -8.55 1.50 19.43
N ILE A 73 -8.64 1.40 18.10
CA ILE A 73 -9.02 2.50 17.23
C ILE A 73 -10.55 2.63 17.25
N LYS A 74 -11.05 3.66 17.94
CA LYS A 74 -12.49 3.94 18.03
C LYS A 74 -13.07 4.35 16.68
N ARG A 75 -14.32 3.93 16.45
CA ARG A 75 -15.08 4.23 15.22
C ARG A 75 -16.02 5.39 15.52
N LEU A 76 -16.08 6.38 14.64
CA LEU A 76 -17.09 7.42 14.70
C LEU A 76 -18.41 6.87 14.16
N LYS A 77 -19.47 6.91 14.97
CA LYS A 77 -20.83 6.53 14.54
C LYS A 77 -21.64 7.78 14.19
N ILE A 78 -22.09 7.87 12.94
CA ILE A 78 -23.03 8.91 12.51
C ILE A 78 -24.26 8.21 11.97
N LYS A 79 -25.38 8.33 12.68
CA LYS A 79 -26.63 7.60 12.39
C LYS A 79 -26.40 6.07 12.38
N SER A 80 -26.68 5.39 11.27
CA SER A 80 -26.48 3.94 11.08
C SER A 80 -25.09 3.57 10.57
N GLU A 81 -24.26 4.55 10.19
CA GLU A 81 -22.99 4.31 9.54
C GLU A 81 -21.80 4.44 10.51
N GLU A 82 -20.83 3.55 10.38
CA GLU A 82 -19.57 3.58 11.15
C GLU A 82 -18.42 4.05 10.26
N TYR A 83 -17.71 5.09 10.70
CA TYR A 83 -16.56 5.65 10.01
C TYR A 83 -15.31 5.41 10.84
N LYS A 84 -14.22 5.03 10.16
CA LYS A 84 -12.94 4.75 10.82
C LYS A 84 -11.74 5.12 9.95
N LEU A 85 -11.83 4.75 8.67
CA LEU A 85 -10.77 4.94 7.70
C LEU A 85 -11.37 5.11 6.31
N GLN A 86 -10.93 6.14 5.61
CA GLN A 86 -11.10 6.30 4.17
C GLN A 86 -9.72 6.23 3.50
N ALA A 87 -9.68 5.63 2.32
CA ALA A 87 -8.45 5.47 1.54
C ALA A 87 -8.71 5.92 0.11
N PHE A 88 -7.83 6.75 -0.44
CA PHE A 88 -7.87 7.17 -1.84
C PHE A 88 -6.45 7.25 -2.39
N ALA A 89 -6.13 6.40 -3.36
CA ALA A 89 -4.74 6.23 -3.80
C ALA A 89 -3.80 6.09 -2.59
N ASP A 90 -2.78 6.93 -2.46
CA ASP A 90 -1.83 6.96 -1.36
C ASP A 90 -2.30 7.72 -0.10
N ASP A 91 -3.43 8.43 -0.17
CA ASP A 91 -4.01 9.14 0.96
C ASP A 91 -4.84 8.23 1.87
N LEU A 92 -4.58 8.29 3.17
CA LEU A 92 -5.34 7.63 4.22
C LEU A 92 -5.89 8.67 5.20
N VAL A 93 -7.21 8.69 5.37
CA VAL A 93 -7.90 9.59 6.30
C VAL A 93 -8.51 8.79 7.43
N PHE A 94 -8.00 8.99 8.64
CA PHE A 94 -8.54 8.40 9.86
C PHE A 94 -9.64 9.27 10.42
N ILE A 95 -10.77 8.64 10.79
CA ILE A 95 -11.91 9.32 11.39
C ILE A 95 -12.07 8.73 12.80
N LEU A 96 -11.64 9.50 13.79
CA LEU A 96 -11.62 9.08 15.19
C LEU A 96 -12.71 9.81 15.96
N GLU A 97 -13.38 9.08 16.84
CA GLU A 97 -14.28 9.69 17.83
C GLU A 97 -13.43 10.35 18.91
N GLU A 98 -13.62 11.65 19.11
CA GLU A 98 -12.83 12.42 20.07
C GLU A 98 -13.29 12.12 21.50
N HIS A 99 -12.43 11.46 22.27
CA HIS A 99 -12.35 11.62 23.71
C HIS A 99 -10.94 12.09 24.02
N CYS A 100 -10.78 13.21 24.73
CA CYS A 100 -9.49 13.73 25.21
C CYS A 100 -8.50 12.58 25.50
N ASN A 101 -7.46 12.41 24.66
CA ASN A 101 -6.19 11.70 24.85
C ASN A 101 -5.70 10.83 23.67
N GLN A 102 -6.53 10.43 22.70
CA GLN A 102 -6.10 9.43 21.68
C GLN A 102 -5.26 9.99 20.50
N ALA A 103 -5.23 11.31 20.28
CA ALA A 103 -4.50 11.91 19.15
C ALA A 103 -2.98 12.02 19.35
N ARG A 104 -2.45 11.67 20.54
CA ARG A 104 -1.00 11.78 20.85
C ARG A 104 -0.18 10.56 20.43
N ASP A 105 -0.78 9.39 20.28
CA ASP A 105 -0.06 8.13 20.10
C ASP A 105 0.10 7.71 18.62
N LEU A 106 -0.38 8.54 17.68
CA LEU A 106 -0.32 8.28 16.23
C LEU A 106 0.69 9.17 15.49
N ARG A 107 1.62 9.82 16.21
CA ARG A 107 2.74 10.58 15.64
C ARG A 107 4.06 9.84 15.74
#